data_AF-A0A940HP64-F1
#
_entry.id   AF-A0A940HP64-F1
#
_cell.length_a   1.000
_cell.length_b   1.000
_cell.length_c   1.000
_cell.angle_alpha   90.00
_cell.angle_beta   90.00
_cell.angle_gamma   90.00
#
_symmetry.space_group_name_H-M   'P 1'
#
loop_
_entity.id
_entity.type
_entity.pdbx_description
1 polymer ?
#
loop_
_entity_poly.entity_id
_entity_poly.type
_entity_poly.pdbx_seq_one_letter_code
_entity_poly.pdbx_strand_id
1 'polypeptide(L)'
;LSSLLYIFPQVLLGIAILLFWKRKMIGWALLTAFTTMITITNILMLVQYSSTYASGMNSIDRLFPRASIESYIIQLIIFGGALLVLCRENIRNIYAIDKAKMVAIMVIGVLLVICIRVISL
;
A
#
# COMPACT_ATOMS: atom_id res chain seq x y z
N LEU A 1 16.03 -17.89 1.92
CA LEU A 1 15.76 -16.62 2.63
C LEU A 1 14.84 -15.71 1.81
N SER A 2 15.13 -15.52 0.51
CA SER A 2 14.41 -14.61 -0.40
C SER A 2 12.93 -14.95 -0.62
N SER A 3 12.56 -16.23 -0.68
CA SER A 3 11.17 -16.65 -0.91
C SER A 3 10.25 -16.39 0.29
N LEU A 4 10.79 -16.45 1.51
CA LEU A 4 10.03 -16.19 2.74
C LEU A 4 9.64 -14.71 2.86
N LEU A 5 10.53 -13.79 2.47
CA LEU A 5 10.23 -12.36 2.41
C LEU A 5 9.11 -12.04 1.42
N TYR A 6 8.98 -12.83 0.35
CA TYR A 6 7.93 -12.66 -0.64
C TYR A 6 6.59 -13.27 -0.24
N ILE A 7 6.57 -14.27 0.64
CA ILE A 7 5.32 -14.94 1.06
C ILE A 7 4.75 -14.30 2.32
N PHE A 8 5.62 -13.78 3.19
CA PHE A 8 5.23 -13.20 4.47
C PHE A 8 4.18 -12.07 4.35
N PRO A 9 4.29 -11.09 3.44
CA PRO A 9 3.30 -10.03 3.30
C PRO A 9 1.92 -10.56 2.89
N GLN A 10 1.86 -11.60 2.05
CA GLN A 10 0.64 -12.20 1.55
C GLN A 10 -0.07 -13.01 2.64
N VAL A 11 0.69 -13.74 3.45
CA VAL A 11 0.15 -14.44 4.63
C VAL A 11 -0.36 -13.42 5.65
N LEU A 12 0.41 -12.37 5.91
CA LEU A 12 0.04 -11.30 6.82
C LEU A 12 -1.24 -10.58 6.36
N LEU A 13 -1.41 -10.38 5.04
CA LEU A 13 -2.62 -9.85 4.44
C LEU A 13 -3.82 -10.77 4.71
N GLY A 14 -3.68 -12.07 4.48
CA GLY A 14 -4.74 -13.05 4.75
C GLY A 14 -5.19 -13.00 6.21
N ILE A 15 -4.24 -12.92 7.13
CA ILE A 15 -4.51 -12.77 8.57
C ILE A 15 -5.22 -11.44 8.86
N ALA A 16 -4.77 -10.35 8.25
CA ALA A 16 -5.40 -9.03 8.40
C ALA A 16 -6.87 -9.04 7.97
N ILE A 17 -7.18 -9.67 6.83
CA ILE A 17 -8.55 -9.80 6.32
C ILE A 17 -9.42 -10.63 7.27
N LEU A 18 -8.91 -11.75 7.78
CA LEU A 18 -9.64 -12.58 8.74
C LEU A 18 -9.92 -11.83 10.05
N LEU A 19 -8.93 -11.09 10.56
CA LEU A 19 -9.07 -10.27 11.77
C LEU A 19 -10.03 -9.09 11.55
N PHE A 20 -9.98 -8.49 10.36
CA PHE A 20 -10.93 -7.45 9.94
C PHE A 20 -12.35 -8.01 9.92
N TRP A 21 -12.57 -9.18 9.31
CA TRP A 21 -13.87 -9.86 9.31
C TRP A 21 -14.38 -10.16 10.71
N LYS A 22 -13.49 -10.55 11.62
CA LYS A 22 -13.79 -10.76 13.05
C LYS A 22 -13.96 -9.47 13.85
N ARG A 23 -14.00 -8.31 13.19
CA ARG A 23 -14.17 -6.98 13.78
C ARG A 23 -13.10 -6.65 14.83
N LYS A 24 -11.89 -7.17 14.67
CA LYS A 24 -10.77 -6.89 15.58
C LYS A 24 -10.06 -5.61 15.14
N MET A 25 -9.79 -4.73 16.10
CA MET A 25 -9.07 -3.46 15.88
C MET A 25 -7.75 -3.67 15.14
N ILE A 26 -6.99 -4.72 15.50
CA ILE A 26 -5.70 -5.05 14.88
C ILE A 26 -5.85 -5.38 13.38
N GLY A 27 -6.97 -6.00 12.98
CA GLY A 27 -7.25 -6.33 11.58
C GLY A 27 -7.52 -5.08 10.76
N TRP A 28 -8.30 -4.14 11.30
CA TRP A 28 -8.46 -2.82 10.69
C TRP A 28 -7.13 -2.08 10.60
N ALA A 29 -6.31 -2.10 11.67
CA ALA A 29 -5.02 -1.41 11.67
C ALA A 29 -4.07 -1.96 10.59
N LEU A 30 -3.93 -3.29 10.49
CA LEU A 30 -3.12 -3.91 9.45
C LEU A 30 -3.64 -3.63 8.04
N LEU A 31 -4.95 -3.74 7.84
CA LEU A 31 -5.56 -3.53 6.53
C LEU A 31 -5.40 -2.07 6.08
N THR A 32 -5.64 -1.11 6.99
CA THR A 32 -5.45 0.31 6.72
C THR A 32 -3.99 0.65 6.45
N ALA A 33 -3.05 0.09 7.23
CA ALA A 33 -1.61 0.28 7.00
C ALA A 33 -1.21 -0.28 5.62
N PHE A 34 -1.57 -1.52 5.30
CA PHE A 34 -1.28 -2.14 4.01
C PHE A 34 -1.86 -1.35 2.83
N THR A 35 -3.13 -0.96 2.93
CA THR A 35 -3.81 -0.16 1.90
C THR A 35 -3.14 1.22 1.72
N THR A 36 -2.72 1.84 2.82
CA THR A 36 -1.95 3.11 2.80
C THR A 36 -0.61 2.92 2.09
N MET A 37 0.12 1.83 2.40
CA MET A 37 1.41 1.54 1.78
C MET A 37 1.29 1.36 0.26
N ILE A 38 0.29 0.60 -0.21
CA ILE A 38 0.03 0.42 -1.65
C ILE A 38 -0.33 1.75 -2.30
N THR A 39 -1.25 2.51 -1.70
CA THR A 39 -1.72 3.78 -2.27
C THR A 39 -0.55 4.75 -2.47
N ILE A 40 0.30 4.92 -1.45
CA ILE A 40 1.47 5.80 -1.52
C ILE A 40 2.50 5.28 -2.52
N THR A 41 2.73 3.97 -2.54
CA THR A 41 3.64 3.36 -3.52
C THR A 41 3.17 3.64 -4.95
N ASN A 42 1.87 3.53 -5.23
CA ASN A 42 1.31 3.83 -6.54
C ASN A 42 1.38 5.32 -6.89
N ILE A 43 1.16 6.22 -5.92
CA ILE A 43 1.38 7.67 -6.11
C ILE A 43 2.85 7.93 -6.49
N LEU A 44 3.80 7.36 -5.75
CA LEU A 44 5.24 7.54 -6.03
C LEU A 44 5.61 6.97 -7.40
N MET A 45 5.08 5.81 -7.77
CA MET A 45 5.30 5.21 -9.09
C MET A 45 4.73 6.07 -10.22
N LEU A 46 3.57 6.67 -10.04
CA LEU A 46 3.00 7.61 -11.02
C LEU A 46 3.87 8.86 -11.18
N VAL A 47 4.36 9.43 -10.07
CA VAL A 47 5.29 10.57 -10.11
C VAL A 47 6.58 10.18 -10.83
N GLN A 48 7.16 9.03 -10.50
CA GLN A 48 8.35 8.50 -11.18
C GLN A 48 8.09 8.21 -12.66
N TYR A 49 6.90 7.75 -13.02
CA TYR A 49 6.54 7.53 -14.41
C TYR A 49 6.51 8.84 -15.19
N SER A 50 6.00 9.92 -14.58
CA SER A 50 5.99 11.25 -15.20
C SER A 50 7.37 11.92 -15.30
N SER A 51 8.32 11.59 -14.42
CA SER A 51 9.65 12.20 -14.39
C SER A 51 10.72 11.43 -15.17
N THR A 52 10.48 10.16 -15.48
CA THR A 52 11.45 9.32 -16.21
C THR A 52 11.21 9.44 -17.71
N TYR A 53 12.10 10.14 -18.42
CA TYR A 53 12.23 9.96 -19.86
C TYR A 53 12.68 8.51 -20.11
N ALA A 54 12.02 7.79 -21.02
CA ALA A 54 12.40 6.44 -21.40
C ALA A 54 13.91 6.40 -21.65
N SER A 55 14.61 5.46 -21.03
CA SER A 55 16.07 5.36 -20.94
C SER A 55 16.81 5.31 -22.28
N GLY A 56 16.09 5.34 -23.41
CA GLY A 56 16.59 5.23 -24.78
C GLY A 56 17.19 3.86 -25.13
N MET A 57 17.43 3.00 -24.13
CA MET A 57 18.05 1.69 -24.28
C MET A 57 17.01 0.58 -24.23
N ASN A 58 16.43 0.30 -25.40
CA ASN A 58 15.41 -0.73 -25.65
C ASN A 58 15.74 -2.13 -25.08
N SER A 59 17.02 -2.45 -24.87
CA SER A 59 17.51 -3.74 -24.39
C SER A 59 17.25 -3.96 -22.89
N ILE A 60 17.34 -2.91 -22.08
CA ILE A 60 17.16 -3.00 -20.61
C ILE A 60 15.67 -2.98 -20.28
N ASP A 61 14.89 -2.19 -21.00
CA ASP A 61 13.43 -2.07 -20.83
C ASP A 61 12.68 -3.39 -21.14
N ARG A 62 13.26 -4.27 -21.97
CA ARG A 62 12.70 -5.61 -22.26
C ARG A 62 12.96 -6.64 -21.16
N LEU A 63 14.03 -6.49 -20.40
CA LEU A 63 14.37 -7.41 -19.30
C LEU A 63 13.58 -7.10 -18.02
N PHE A 64 13.19 -5.83 -17.83
CA PHE A 64 12.39 -5.37 -16.69
C PHE A 64 11.18 -4.56 -17.18
N PRO A 65 10.16 -5.23 -17.74
CA PRO A 65 8.99 -4.53 -18.27
C PRO A 65 8.32 -3.73 -17.15
N ARG A 66 8.28 -2.42 -17.33
CA ARG A 66 7.61 -1.51 -16.41
C ARG A 66 6.10 -1.72 -16.54
N ALA A 67 5.39 -1.75 -15.41
CA ALA A 67 3.94 -1.81 -15.44
C ALA A 67 3.38 -0.56 -16.15
N SER A 68 2.26 -0.73 -16.87
CA SER A 68 1.62 0.38 -17.59
C SER A 68 1.10 1.44 -16.61
N ILE A 69 1.07 2.70 -17.04
CA ILE A 69 0.53 3.80 -16.22
C ILE A 69 -0.91 3.53 -15.76
N GLU A 70 -1.70 2.90 -16.64
CA GLU A 70 -3.07 2.48 -16.39
C GLU A 70 -3.17 1.53 -15.19
N SER A 71 -2.23 0.61 -15.03
CA SER A 71 -2.21 -0.32 -13.91
C SER A 71 -2.06 0.40 -12.56
N TYR A 72 -1.20 1.43 -12.50
CA TYR A 72 -1.03 2.25 -11.30
C TYR A 72 -2.27 3.09 -11.00
N ILE A 73 -2.95 3.63 -12.02
CA ILE A 73 -4.20 4.39 -11.86
C ILE A 73 -5.31 3.49 -11.31
N ILE A 74 -5.52 2.30 -11.91
CA ILE A 74 -6.55 1.35 -11.48
C ILE A 74 -6.31 0.93 -10.03
N GLN A 75 -5.06 0.58 -9.69
CA GLN A 75 -4.72 0.22 -8.32
C GLN A 75 -4.95 1.39 -7.36
N LEU A 76 -4.61 2.61 -7.74
CA LEU A 76 -4.83 3.79 -6.92
C LEU A 76 -6.32 4.05 -6.66
N ILE A 77 -7.18 3.85 -7.66
CA ILE A 77 -8.64 3.95 -7.48
C ILE A 77 -9.15 2.87 -6.51
N ILE A 78 -8.72 1.62 -6.70
CA ILE A 78 -9.18 0.49 -5.87
C ILE A 78 -8.70 0.65 -4.42
N PHE A 79 -7.39 0.81 -4.21
CA PHE A 79 -6.82 0.87 -2.87
C PHE A 79 -7.04 2.23 -2.21
N GLY A 80 -7.00 3.33 -2.96
CA GLY A 80 -7.37 4.65 -2.45
C GLY A 80 -8.85 4.71 -2.07
N GLY A 81 -9.74 4.13 -2.88
CA GLY A 81 -11.15 3.99 -2.56
C GLY A 81 -11.39 3.14 -1.31
N ALA A 82 -10.71 1.99 -1.20
CA ALA A 82 -10.77 1.14 -0.01
C ALA A 82 -10.30 1.89 1.25
N LEU A 83 -9.22 2.67 1.15
CA LEU A 83 -8.71 3.50 2.24
C LEU A 83 -9.74 4.53 2.68
N LEU A 84 -10.39 5.22 1.73
CA LEU A 84 -11.45 6.19 2.04
C LEU A 84 -12.63 5.53 2.78
N VAL A 85 -13.04 4.33 2.36
CA VAL A 85 -14.09 3.57 3.05
C VAL A 85 -13.67 3.19 4.46
N LEU A 86 -12.44 2.69 4.64
CA LEU A 86 -11.90 2.31 5.95
C LEU A 86 -11.81 3.48 6.93
N CYS A 87 -11.51 4.67 6.41
CA CYS A 87 -11.39 5.90 7.17
C CYS A 87 -12.75 6.56 7.52
N ARG A 88 -13.87 6.08 6.96
CA ARG A 88 -15.20 6.60 7.31
C ARG A 88 -15.49 6.36 8.78
N GLU A 89 -16.10 7.35 9.42
CA GLU A 89 -16.45 7.32 10.84
C GLU A 89 -17.31 6.12 11.22
N ASN A 90 -18.29 5.78 10.38
CA ASN A 90 -19.16 4.61 10.60
C ASN A 90 -18.36 3.31 10.71
N ILE A 91 -17.36 3.12 9.84
CA ILE A 91 -16.50 1.94 9.88
C ILE A 91 -15.59 2.01 11.09
N ARG A 92 -14.95 3.17 11.32
CA ARG A 92 -14.02 3.38 12.44
C ARG A 92 -14.66 3.10 13.80
N ASN A 93 -15.93 3.46 13.98
CA ASN A 93 -16.69 3.21 15.20
C ASN A 93 -16.92 1.71 15.47
N ILE A 94 -17.08 0.89 14.43
CA ILE A 94 -17.21 -0.58 14.56
C ILE A 94 -15.96 -1.21 15.19
N TYR A 95 -14.78 -0.63 14.93
CA TYR A 95 -13.50 -1.12 15.43
C TYR A 95 -13.00 -0.38 16.67
N ALA A 96 -13.79 0.55 17.22
CA ALA A 96 -13.43 1.40 18.36
C ALA A 96 -12.12 2.17 18.17
N ILE A 97 -11.94 2.76 16.97
CA ILE A 97 -10.72 3.49 16.61
C ILE A 97 -10.96 5.01 16.69
N ASP A 98 -10.06 5.70 17.38
CA ASP A 98 -10.08 7.16 17.43
C ASP A 98 -9.40 7.77 16.21
N LYS A 99 -9.76 9.01 15.86
CA LYS A 99 -9.11 9.76 14.76
C LYS A 99 -7.58 9.83 14.94
N ALA A 100 -7.10 10.04 16.17
CA ALA A 100 -5.67 10.09 16.46
C ALA A 100 -4.96 8.77 16.14
N LYS A 101 -5.56 7.62 16.50
CA LYS A 101 -5.00 6.29 16.22
C LYS A 101 -4.99 6.00 14.72
N MET A 102 -6.05 6.36 14.01
CA MET A 102 -6.12 6.26 12.56
C MET A 102 -4.99 7.05 11.88
N VAL A 103 -4.79 8.32 12.26
CA VAL A 103 -3.71 9.15 11.70
C VAL A 103 -2.35 8.57 12.02
N ALA A 104 -2.11 8.13 13.25
CA ALA A 104 -0.85 7.50 13.64
C ALA A 104 -0.53 6.26 12.78
N ILE A 105 -1.51 5.37 12.57
CA ILE A 105 -1.34 4.17 11.74
C ILE A 105 -1.02 4.54 10.29
N MET A 106 -1.72 5.52 9.72
CA MET A 106 -1.45 5.99 8.36
C MET A 106 -0.04 6.60 8.23
N VAL A 107 0.36 7.45 9.18
CA VAL A 107 1.69 8.08 9.20
C VAL A 107 2.79 7.02 9.30
N ILE A 108 2.63 6.02 10.16
CA ILE A 108 3.58 4.90 10.27
C ILE A 108 3.66 4.15 8.93
N GLY A 109 2.51 3.89 8.28
CA GLY A 109 2.47 3.26 6.95
C GLY A 109 3.21 4.07 5.89
N VAL A 110 3.05 5.40 5.88
CA VAL A 110 3.78 6.32 4.98
C VAL A 110 5.28 6.24 5.23
N LEU A 111 5.70 6.38 6.49
CA LEU A 111 7.10 6.37 6.89
C LEU A 111 7.79 5.06 6.52
N LEU A 112 7.11 3.92 6.73
CA LEU A 112 7.63 2.62 6.32
C LEU A 112 7.90 2.55 4.82
N VAL A 113 6.99 3.07 3.97
CA VAL A 113 7.23 3.11 2.52
C VAL A 113 8.44 3.96 2.19
N ILE A 114 8.56 5.15 2.79
CA ILE A 114 9.68 6.05 2.54
C ILE A 114 10.99 5.38 2.97
N CYS A 115 11.05 4.80 4.17
CA CYS A 115 12.24 4.10 4.67
C CYS A 115 12.64 2.93 3.76
N ILE A 116 11.68 2.09 3.35
CA ILE A 116 11.95 0.98 2.43
C ILE A 116 12.54 1.50 1.13
N ARG A 117 11.99 2.60 0.59
CA ARG A 117 12.47 3.19 -0.66
C ARG A 117 13.87 3.78 -0.54
N VAL A 118 14.17 4.48 0.56
CA VAL A 118 15.51 5.03 0.84
C VAL A 118 16.54 3.92 1.01
N ILE A 119 16.21 2.82 1.69
CA ILE A 119 17.11 1.68 1.87
C ILE A 119 17.35 0.93 0.55
N SER A 120 16.35 0.89 -0.33
CA SER A 120 16.43 0.20 -1.63
C SER A 120 17.16 0.98 -2.73
N LEU A 121 17.59 2.21 -2.45
CA LEU A 121 18.24 3.15 -3.38
C LEU A 121 19.76 3.10 -3.21
#